data_AF-A0A5N6DDF9-F1
#
_entry.id   AF-A0A5N6DDF9-F1
#
_cell.length_a   1.000
_cell.length_b   1.000
_cell.length_c   1.000
_cell.angle_alpha   90.00
_cell.angle_beta   90.00
_cell.angle_gamma   90.00
#
_symmetry.space_group_name_H-M   'P 1'
#
loop_
_entity.id
_entity.type
_entity.pdbx_description
1 polymer ?
#
loop_
_entity_poly.entity_id
_entity_poly.type
_entity_poly.pdbx_seq_one_letter_code
_entity_poly.pdbx_strand_id
1 'polypeptide(L)'
;MRLDHIEYLRGVSKYRAIGHPRHLPAERQHAIGKHKDLCELERRLNKLRIQETSGESSHQGTVDESDVDNVDDDASFAMKLTAKQIQVLKTRPHQSELAKYREEWVQRRVEAQVRAGGKAPETIVYNDVVHCLFKAQPDRQRIARMMPMDDYLSYQDMLCVVESLLAYYTKDYDVFYHPGEEPVNGRCPVGNCNLTSLTCPMRSNYIQDCQRKEHCKMLGCEETWHLKQGMNPARSLPGAVKQVFWRITLFYIVGLTFVGLLLRSDDNRLLGSGGLIDVKASPFVLIALDAGLHGYDSFMNVIILVSVLSIGVSGVYGASRTLTALAEQGYAPKFFTYVDRSGRPLMSVLLIIIFGLLAYVNLDASGEIVFAWLQALSGLAALFTWGSICLAHIRFRNAWKFHGHTLDEIPFKAVGGVYGSWLGLSLVILVLIAQFFVAIAPPKGGINDAEGFFQTYLALPVVLFFWVCGFLWKRAGWLRTEQIDVDSGRREIDWEPIHAERERLAAMPAWRRLLNIIF
;
A
#
# COMPACT_ATOMS: atom_id res chain seq x y z
N MET A 1 -31.08 -28.09 33.15
CA MET A 1 -29.92 -27.30 32.68
C MET A 1 -28.63 -28.14 32.58
N ARG A 2 -28.68 -29.44 32.24
CA ARG A 2 -27.50 -30.36 32.26
C ARG A 2 -27.17 -31.04 30.92
N LEU A 3 -28.05 -30.99 29.92
CA LEU A 3 -27.77 -31.49 28.56
C LEU A 3 -27.43 -30.36 27.57
N ASP A 4 -27.98 -29.15 27.80
CA ASP A 4 -27.87 -28.00 26.91
C ASP A 4 -26.41 -27.55 26.66
N HIS A 5 -25.52 -27.69 27.64
CA HIS A 5 -24.10 -27.31 27.48
C HIS A 5 -23.29 -28.32 26.64
N ILE A 6 -23.64 -29.60 26.69
CA ILE A 6 -22.99 -30.65 25.88
C ILE A 6 -23.50 -30.58 24.44
N GLU A 7 -24.80 -30.36 24.26
CA GLU A 7 -25.38 -30.11 22.93
C GLU A 7 -24.88 -28.79 22.33
N TYR A 8 -24.75 -27.74 23.13
CA TYR A 8 -24.10 -26.49 22.71
C TYR A 8 -22.70 -26.75 22.18
N LEU A 9 -21.82 -27.41 22.96
CA LEU A 9 -20.45 -27.73 22.54
C LEU A 9 -20.36 -28.66 21.32
N ARG A 10 -21.31 -29.60 21.16
CA ARG A 10 -21.39 -30.46 19.97
C ARG A 10 -21.90 -29.69 18.73
N GLY A 11 -22.72 -28.65 18.93
CA GLY A 11 -23.18 -27.72 17.89
C GLY A 11 -22.17 -26.62 17.49
N VAL A 12 -21.07 -26.45 18.26
CA VAL A 12 -20.03 -25.42 18.04
C VAL A 12 -19.27 -25.58 16.71
N SER A 13 -19.34 -26.73 16.03
CA SER A 13 -18.77 -26.84 14.67
C SER A 13 -19.42 -25.84 13.69
N LYS A 14 -20.63 -25.34 13.99
CA LYS A 14 -21.34 -24.30 13.21
C LYS A 14 -21.18 -22.86 13.71
N TYR A 15 -20.79 -22.62 14.97
CA TYR A 15 -20.74 -21.27 15.55
C TYR A 15 -19.43 -21.01 16.31
N ARG A 16 -18.76 -19.89 15.99
CA ARG A 16 -17.45 -19.46 16.55
C ARG A 16 -17.48 -19.33 18.08
N ALA A 17 -17.26 -20.42 18.82
CA ALA A 17 -17.02 -20.36 20.25
C ALA A 17 -15.71 -19.60 20.55
N ILE A 18 -15.67 -18.90 21.68
CA ILE A 18 -14.48 -18.22 22.18
C ILE A 18 -13.38 -19.28 22.42
N GLY A 19 -12.22 -19.10 21.77
CA GLY A 19 -11.08 -20.03 21.86
C GLY A 19 -11.06 -21.18 20.83
N HIS A 20 -11.98 -21.20 19.85
CA HIS A 20 -11.95 -22.22 18.80
C HIS A 20 -10.70 -22.06 17.89
N PRO A 21 -9.91 -23.13 17.65
CA PRO A 21 -8.66 -23.04 16.91
C PRO A 21 -8.79 -22.53 15.47
N ARG A 22 -8.07 -21.44 15.15
CA ARG A 22 -7.98 -20.87 13.80
C ARG A 22 -6.74 -21.31 13.03
N HIS A 23 -5.69 -21.70 13.76
CA HIS A 23 -4.40 -22.10 13.22
C HIS A 23 -3.97 -23.41 13.85
N LEU A 24 -3.13 -24.17 13.14
CA LEU A 24 -2.51 -25.38 13.67
C LEU A 24 -1.37 -25.01 14.64
N PRO A 25 -1.15 -25.79 15.71
CA PRO A 25 0.04 -25.66 16.55
C PRO A 25 1.33 -25.88 15.74
N ALA A 26 2.41 -25.21 16.14
CA ALA A 26 3.69 -25.22 15.43
C ALA A 26 4.25 -26.63 15.20
N GLU A 27 4.09 -27.54 16.16
CA GLU A 27 4.54 -28.94 16.05
C GLU A 27 3.80 -29.69 14.93
N ARG A 28 2.47 -29.54 14.84
CA ARG A 28 1.67 -30.16 13.78
C ARG A 28 1.93 -29.51 12.42
N GLN A 29 2.15 -28.20 12.40
CA GLN A 29 2.54 -27.49 11.19
C GLN A 29 3.93 -27.95 10.67
N HIS A 30 4.87 -28.21 11.58
CA HIS A 30 6.19 -28.74 11.25
C HIS A 30 6.12 -30.20 10.74
N ALA A 31 5.23 -31.02 11.27
CA ALA A 31 5.00 -32.39 10.79
C ALA A 31 4.50 -32.41 9.33
N ILE A 32 3.62 -31.47 8.94
CA ILE A 32 3.17 -31.32 7.53
C ILE A 32 4.36 -30.96 6.62
N GLY A 33 5.30 -30.15 7.11
CA GLY A 33 6.52 -29.78 6.39
C GLY A 33 7.46 -30.96 6.12
N LYS A 34 7.37 -32.06 6.88
CA LYS A 34 8.21 -33.26 6.72
C LYS A 34 7.68 -34.28 5.72
N HIS A 35 6.57 -34.00 5.04
CA HIS A 35 5.99 -34.93 4.07
C HIS A 35 6.97 -35.20 2.91
N LYS A 36 7.17 -36.48 2.56
CA LYS A 36 8.19 -36.90 1.57
C LYS A 36 8.07 -36.16 0.24
N ASP A 37 6.86 -36.11 -0.31
CA ASP A 37 6.56 -35.46 -1.59
C ASP A 37 6.82 -33.95 -1.55
N LEU A 38 6.62 -33.33 -0.39
CA LEU A 38 6.82 -31.90 -0.21
C LEU A 38 8.32 -31.57 -0.16
N CYS A 39 9.08 -32.36 0.60
CA CYS A 39 10.54 -32.28 0.63
C CYS A 39 11.15 -32.55 -0.75
N GLU A 40 10.57 -33.47 -1.54
CA GLU A 40 11.03 -33.78 -2.89
C GLU A 40 10.78 -32.64 -3.87
N LEU A 41 9.60 -32.02 -3.83
CA LEU A 41 9.29 -30.85 -4.63
C LEU A 41 10.12 -29.62 -4.22
N GLU A 42 10.37 -29.42 -2.93
CA GLU A 42 11.27 -28.36 -2.45
C GLU A 42 12.72 -28.60 -2.91
N ARG A 43 13.21 -29.85 -2.91
CA ARG A 43 14.51 -30.20 -3.53
C ARG A 43 14.52 -29.93 -5.03
N ARG A 44 13.45 -30.28 -5.75
CA ARG A 44 13.32 -30.03 -7.19
C ARG A 44 13.33 -28.53 -7.51
N LEU A 45 12.60 -27.74 -6.73
CA LEU A 45 12.57 -26.28 -6.86
C LEU A 45 13.96 -25.67 -6.60
N ASN A 46 14.69 -26.18 -5.60
CA ASN A 46 16.06 -25.74 -5.33
C ASN A 46 17.04 -26.14 -6.44
N LYS A 47 16.90 -27.34 -7.03
CA LYS A 47 17.71 -27.74 -8.20
C LYS A 47 17.48 -26.82 -9.40
N LEU A 48 16.22 -26.49 -9.70
CA LEU A 48 15.86 -25.57 -10.79
C LEU A 48 16.42 -24.17 -10.55
N ARG A 49 16.35 -23.66 -9.31
CA ARG A 49 16.97 -22.37 -8.93
C ARG A 49 18.49 -22.38 -9.08
N ILE A 50 19.15 -23.48 -8.67
CA ILE A 50 20.61 -23.62 -8.80
C ILE A 50 20.99 -23.63 -10.28
N GLN A 51 20.26 -24.36 -11.13
CA GLN A 51 20.49 -24.39 -12.58
C GLN A 51 20.35 -23.01 -13.23
N GLU A 52 19.36 -22.21 -12.81
CA GLU A 52 19.17 -20.83 -13.26
C GLU A 52 20.33 -19.91 -12.82
N THR A 53 20.84 -20.08 -11.60
CA THR A 53 21.98 -19.29 -11.10
C THR A 53 23.35 -19.71 -11.65
N SER A 54 23.51 -20.97 -12.09
CA SER A 54 24.80 -21.52 -12.50
C SER A 54 25.19 -21.26 -13.96
N GLY A 55 24.27 -20.84 -14.83
CA GLY A 55 24.60 -20.45 -16.22
C GLY A 55 25.41 -21.48 -17.03
N GLU A 56 25.25 -22.78 -16.79
CA GLU A 56 25.96 -23.81 -17.56
C GLU A 56 25.17 -24.18 -18.82
N SER A 57 25.56 -23.54 -19.92
CA SER A 57 25.38 -24.04 -21.28
C SER A 57 26.17 -25.36 -21.45
N SER A 58 25.49 -26.50 -21.27
CA SER A 58 25.99 -27.79 -21.76
C SER A 58 25.02 -28.35 -22.80
N HIS A 59 25.10 -27.86 -24.03
CA HIS A 59 24.66 -28.60 -25.21
C HIS A 59 25.79 -28.65 -26.24
N GLN A 60 26.60 -29.70 -26.12
CA GLN A 60 27.34 -30.25 -27.23
C GLN A 60 26.34 -31.07 -28.05
N GLY A 61 25.77 -30.45 -29.09
CA GLY A 61 24.84 -31.09 -30.01
C GLY A 61 24.33 -30.02 -30.98
N THR A 62 24.74 -30.14 -32.24
CA THR A 62 24.36 -29.25 -33.35
C THR A 62 22.85 -29.07 -33.43
N VAL A 63 22.35 -27.88 -33.09
CA VAL A 63 20.98 -27.42 -33.35
C VAL A 63 21.03 -25.95 -33.77
N ASP A 64 20.21 -25.62 -34.78
CA ASP A 64 20.15 -24.34 -35.49
C ASP A 64 19.86 -23.11 -34.61
N GLU A 65 20.34 -21.96 -35.08
CA GLU A 65 20.43 -20.67 -34.39
C GLU A 65 19.08 -19.93 -34.24
N SER A 66 17.94 -20.61 -34.32
CA SER A 66 16.59 -20.00 -34.26
C SER A 66 15.77 -20.29 -32.99
N ASP A 67 16.27 -21.09 -32.04
CA ASP A 67 15.47 -21.57 -30.89
C ASP A 67 15.91 -21.08 -29.49
N VAL A 68 16.88 -20.16 -29.42
CA VAL A 68 17.46 -19.69 -28.13
C VAL A 68 16.47 -18.90 -27.27
N ASP A 69 15.46 -18.26 -27.87
CA ASP A 69 14.45 -17.46 -27.14
C ASP A 69 13.35 -18.31 -26.45
N ASN A 70 13.20 -19.61 -26.79
CA ASN A 70 12.14 -20.46 -26.20
C ASN A 70 12.57 -21.17 -24.89
N VAL A 71 13.87 -21.31 -24.62
CA VAL A 71 14.38 -22.16 -23.53
C VAL A 71 14.28 -21.49 -22.16
N ASP A 72 14.44 -20.16 -22.09
CA ASP A 72 14.32 -19.38 -20.85
C ASP A 72 12.85 -19.28 -20.34
N ASP A 73 11.89 -19.30 -21.26
CA ASP A 73 10.46 -19.30 -20.93
C ASP A 73 10.01 -20.64 -20.33
N ASP A 74 10.58 -21.76 -20.78
CA ASP A 74 10.28 -23.11 -20.29
C ASP A 74 10.79 -23.35 -18.85
N ALA A 75 11.99 -22.86 -18.51
CA ALA A 75 12.54 -22.96 -17.16
C ALA A 75 11.72 -22.13 -16.14
N SER A 76 11.39 -20.89 -16.51
CA SER A 76 10.52 -19.99 -15.73
C SER A 76 9.13 -20.58 -15.52
N PHE A 77 8.58 -21.23 -16.54
CA PHE A 77 7.30 -21.93 -16.47
C PHE A 77 7.36 -23.14 -15.53
N ALA A 78 8.40 -23.96 -15.62
CA ALA A 78 8.60 -25.13 -14.75
C ALA A 78 8.73 -24.75 -13.26
N MET A 79 9.40 -23.64 -12.95
CA MET A 79 9.50 -23.11 -11.57
C MET A 79 8.14 -22.65 -11.03
N LYS A 80 7.37 -21.89 -11.82
CA LYS A 80 6.02 -21.44 -11.45
C LYS A 80 5.07 -22.60 -11.21
N LEU A 81 5.14 -23.64 -12.04
CA LEU A 81 4.32 -24.85 -11.89
C LEU A 81 4.68 -25.60 -10.60
N THR A 82 5.97 -25.80 -10.34
CA THR A 82 6.48 -26.49 -9.14
C THR A 82 6.10 -25.73 -7.85
N ALA A 83 6.18 -24.39 -7.85
CA ALA A 83 5.76 -23.56 -6.72
C ALA A 83 4.25 -23.67 -6.45
N LYS A 84 3.41 -23.71 -7.49
CA LYS A 84 1.97 -23.94 -7.36
C LYS A 84 1.67 -25.34 -6.80
N GLN A 85 2.39 -26.37 -7.25
CA GLN A 85 2.23 -27.74 -6.73
C GLN A 85 2.57 -27.81 -5.24
N ILE A 86 3.65 -27.17 -4.78
CA ILE A 86 4.00 -27.06 -3.36
C ILE A 86 2.88 -26.36 -2.58
N GLN A 87 2.35 -25.25 -3.10
CA GLN A 87 1.26 -24.53 -2.42
C GLN A 87 0.00 -25.39 -2.26
N VAL A 88 -0.39 -26.14 -3.30
CA VAL A 88 -1.53 -27.06 -3.25
C VAL A 88 -1.28 -28.19 -2.23
N LEU A 89 -0.08 -28.76 -2.25
CA LEU A 89 0.32 -29.84 -1.34
C LEU A 89 0.53 -29.38 0.11
N LYS A 90 0.75 -28.09 0.39
CA LYS A 90 0.68 -27.55 1.76
C LYS A 90 -0.76 -27.35 2.21
N THR A 91 -1.61 -26.83 1.33
CA THR A 91 -2.94 -26.33 1.71
C THR A 91 -3.90 -27.47 2.06
N ARG A 92 -3.92 -28.56 1.28
CA ARG A 92 -4.83 -29.70 1.52
C ARG A 92 -4.58 -30.42 2.86
N PRO A 93 -3.35 -30.90 3.17
CA PRO A 93 -3.09 -31.55 4.47
C PRO A 93 -3.22 -30.57 5.62
N HIS A 94 -2.90 -29.28 5.44
CA HIS A 94 -3.12 -28.26 6.47
C HIS A 94 -4.60 -28.10 6.83
N GLN A 95 -5.48 -28.05 5.83
CA GLN A 95 -6.93 -27.98 6.07
C GLN A 95 -7.48 -29.26 6.73
N SER A 96 -7.00 -30.43 6.28
CA SER A 96 -7.38 -31.73 6.85
C SER A 96 -6.94 -31.86 8.31
N GLU A 97 -5.69 -31.54 8.63
CA GLU A 97 -5.16 -31.59 10.00
C GLU A 97 -5.80 -30.54 10.90
N LEU A 98 -6.12 -29.35 10.38
CA LEU A 98 -6.84 -28.34 11.14
C LEU A 98 -8.26 -28.81 11.50
N ALA A 99 -8.93 -29.53 10.59
CA ALA A 99 -10.25 -30.12 10.86
C ALA A 99 -10.17 -31.17 11.98
N LYS A 100 -9.21 -32.12 11.89
CA LYS A 100 -8.96 -33.11 12.95
C LYS A 100 -8.63 -32.46 14.29
N TYR A 101 -7.76 -31.44 14.28
CA TYR A 101 -7.38 -30.72 15.50
C TYR A 101 -8.59 -30.04 16.17
N ARG A 102 -9.52 -29.50 15.37
CA ARG A 102 -10.76 -28.92 15.88
C ARG A 102 -11.67 -29.96 16.51
N GLU A 103 -11.81 -31.13 15.90
CA GLU A 103 -12.59 -32.24 16.45
C GLU A 103 -12.01 -32.73 17.78
N GLU A 104 -10.69 -32.98 17.82
CA GLU A 104 -9.98 -33.35 19.06
C GLU A 104 -10.14 -32.29 20.16
N TRP A 105 -10.09 -31.00 19.79
CA TRP A 105 -10.24 -29.89 20.72
C TRP A 105 -11.64 -29.86 21.33
N VAL A 106 -12.69 -30.13 20.55
CA VAL A 106 -14.08 -30.23 21.03
C VAL A 106 -14.21 -31.44 21.96
N GLN A 107 -13.69 -32.59 21.53
CA GLN A 107 -13.77 -33.82 22.28
C GLN A 107 -13.10 -33.71 23.66
N ARG A 108 -11.88 -33.16 23.73
CA ARG A 108 -11.17 -32.91 24.99
C ARG A 108 -11.96 -32.02 25.95
N ARG A 109 -12.67 -31.01 25.44
CA ARG A 109 -13.52 -30.13 26.25
C ARG A 109 -14.74 -30.85 26.80
N VAL A 110 -15.43 -31.61 25.96
CA VAL A 110 -16.58 -32.42 26.39
C VAL A 110 -16.14 -33.41 27.48
N GLU A 111 -15.01 -34.10 27.28
CA GLU A 111 -14.47 -35.04 28.27
C GLU A 111 -14.06 -34.37 29.58
N ALA A 112 -13.45 -33.18 29.52
CA ALA A 112 -13.08 -32.42 30.72
C ALA A 112 -14.32 -31.97 31.50
N GLN A 113 -15.37 -31.53 30.80
CA GLN A 113 -16.62 -31.06 31.41
C GLN A 113 -17.45 -32.21 32.00
N VAL A 114 -17.43 -33.39 31.36
CA VAL A 114 -18.01 -34.63 31.89
C VAL A 114 -17.26 -35.08 33.15
N ARG A 115 -15.92 -35.10 33.12
CA ARG A 115 -15.08 -35.47 34.28
C ARG A 115 -15.28 -34.53 35.47
N ALA A 116 -15.52 -33.25 35.22
CA ALA A 116 -15.75 -32.26 36.26
C ALA A 116 -17.22 -32.20 36.76
N GLY A 117 -18.09 -33.11 36.32
CA GLY A 117 -19.48 -33.18 36.77
C GLY A 117 -20.32 -31.93 36.46
N GLY A 118 -19.94 -31.18 35.42
CA GLY A 118 -20.57 -29.91 35.05
C GLY A 118 -20.17 -28.71 35.92
N LYS A 119 -19.37 -28.90 36.98
CA LYS A 119 -18.68 -27.80 37.67
C LYS A 119 -17.37 -27.60 36.92
N ALA A 120 -17.34 -26.74 35.91
CA ALA A 120 -16.07 -26.38 35.30
C ALA A 120 -15.16 -25.86 36.44
N PRO A 121 -14.03 -26.49 36.76
CA PRO A 121 -13.02 -25.77 37.50
C PRO A 121 -12.65 -24.63 36.55
N GLU A 122 -12.69 -23.39 37.02
CA GLU A 122 -12.01 -22.28 36.34
C GLU A 122 -10.50 -22.51 36.40
N THR A 123 -10.02 -23.65 35.89
CA THR A 123 -8.65 -23.81 35.46
C THR A 123 -8.52 -22.87 34.27
N ILE A 124 -8.10 -21.64 34.60
CA ILE A 124 -7.75 -20.52 33.73
C ILE A 124 -7.56 -21.06 32.32
N VAL A 125 -8.62 -20.92 31.53
CA VAL A 125 -8.60 -21.37 30.14
C VAL A 125 -7.58 -20.48 29.48
N TYR A 126 -6.37 -21.01 29.33
CA TYR A 126 -5.33 -20.39 28.55
C TYR A 126 -5.85 -20.27 27.13
N ASN A 127 -6.45 -19.13 26.81
CA ASN A 127 -6.60 -18.71 25.42
C ASN A 127 -5.20 -18.80 24.78
N ASP A 128 -5.09 -19.10 23.49
CA ASP A 128 -3.78 -19.09 22.81
C ASP A 128 -3.03 -17.79 23.12
N VAL A 129 -3.77 -16.68 23.24
CA VAL A 129 -3.28 -15.38 23.71
C VAL A 129 -2.68 -15.42 25.12
N VAL A 130 -3.35 -16.02 26.10
CA VAL A 130 -2.84 -16.11 27.49
C VAL A 130 -1.65 -17.06 27.55
N HIS A 131 -1.66 -18.16 26.78
CA HIS A 131 -0.51 -19.06 26.72
C HIS A 131 0.70 -18.39 26.05
N CYS A 132 0.48 -17.59 25.00
CA CYS A 132 1.51 -16.76 24.38
C CYS A 132 2.00 -15.68 25.35
N LEU A 133 1.08 -15.03 26.08
CA LEU A 133 1.42 -14.01 27.07
C LEU A 133 2.24 -14.59 28.20
N PHE A 134 1.93 -15.81 28.65
CA PHE A 134 2.64 -16.50 29.71
C PHE A 134 4.01 -16.98 29.26
N LYS A 135 4.14 -17.42 28.00
CA LYS A 135 5.44 -17.65 27.38
C LYS A 135 6.27 -16.36 27.30
N ALA A 136 5.66 -15.23 26.98
CA ALA A 136 6.35 -13.93 26.88
C ALA A 136 6.63 -13.27 28.25
N GLN A 137 5.81 -13.58 29.26
CA GLN A 137 5.88 -13.01 30.61
C GLN A 137 5.94 -14.15 31.64
N PRO A 138 7.09 -14.85 31.75
CA PRO A 138 7.23 -16.00 32.65
C PRO A 138 7.03 -15.62 34.12
N ASP A 139 7.38 -14.40 34.51
CA ASP A 139 7.20 -13.89 35.87
C ASP A 139 5.72 -13.80 36.25
N ARG A 140 4.90 -13.28 35.32
CA ARG A 140 3.44 -13.22 35.46
C ARG A 140 2.81 -14.62 35.49
N GLN A 141 3.34 -15.54 34.69
CA GLN A 141 2.91 -16.94 34.71
C GLN A 141 3.17 -17.61 36.07
N ARG A 142 4.33 -17.37 36.68
CA ARG A 142 4.67 -17.93 38.00
C ARG A 142 3.73 -17.41 39.08
N ILE A 143 3.52 -16.09 39.13
CA ILE A 143 2.59 -15.44 40.08
C ILE A 143 1.17 -15.99 39.90
N ALA A 144 0.68 -16.06 38.66
CA ALA A 144 -0.67 -16.54 38.36
C ALA A 144 -0.88 -18.03 38.67
N ARG A 145 0.18 -18.85 38.66
CA ARG A 145 0.13 -20.26 39.06
C ARG A 145 0.11 -20.47 40.56
N MET A 146 0.74 -19.57 41.31
CA MET A 146 0.85 -19.67 42.78
C MET A 146 -0.33 -18.99 43.49
N MET A 147 -0.96 -18.00 42.86
CA MET A 147 -2.11 -17.26 43.43
C MET A 147 -3.33 -18.12 43.82
N PRO A 148 -3.73 -19.17 43.07
CA PRO A 148 -4.86 -20.02 43.44
C PRO A 148 -4.46 -21.25 44.29
N MET A 149 -3.22 -21.35 44.77
CA MET A 149 -2.81 -22.46 45.63
C MET A 149 -3.31 -22.22 47.05
N ASP A 150 -4.10 -23.17 47.59
CA ASP A 150 -4.59 -23.15 48.97
C ASP A 150 -3.58 -23.77 49.96
N ASP A 151 -2.46 -24.32 49.47
CA ASP A 151 -1.41 -24.94 50.27
C ASP A 151 -0.40 -23.89 50.80
N TYR A 152 0.23 -24.18 51.95
CA TYR A 152 1.28 -23.33 52.49
C TYR A 152 2.52 -23.30 51.58
N LEU A 153 2.90 -22.10 51.08
CA LEU A 153 4.09 -21.93 50.24
C LEU A 153 5.39 -22.14 51.03
N SER A 154 6.38 -22.78 50.40
CA SER A 154 7.72 -22.89 50.99
C SER A 154 8.45 -21.54 50.97
N TYR A 155 9.51 -21.40 51.78
CA TYR A 155 10.34 -20.18 51.79
C TYR A 155 10.95 -19.87 50.42
N GLN A 156 11.35 -20.89 49.66
CA GLN A 156 11.89 -20.70 48.30
C GLN A 156 10.82 -20.22 47.33
N ASP A 157 9.59 -20.72 47.45
CA ASP A 157 8.46 -20.28 46.61
C ASP A 157 8.08 -18.83 46.93
N MET A 158 8.05 -18.46 48.21
CA MET A 158 7.83 -17.07 48.64
C MET A 158 8.90 -16.13 48.08
N LEU A 159 10.17 -16.52 48.11
CA LEU A 159 11.26 -15.73 47.55
C LEU A 159 11.10 -15.56 46.02
N CYS A 160 10.77 -16.65 45.32
CA CYS A 160 10.51 -16.66 43.88
C CYS A 160 9.32 -15.74 43.49
N VAL A 161 8.28 -15.69 44.32
CA VAL A 161 7.13 -14.78 44.13
C VAL A 161 7.57 -13.33 44.27
N VAL A 162 8.36 -13.00 45.30
CA VAL A 162 8.85 -11.64 45.53
C VAL A 162 9.77 -11.18 44.41
N GLU A 163 10.68 -12.05 43.95
CA GLU A 163 11.55 -11.77 42.79
C GLU A 163 10.74 -11.58 41.51
N SER A 164 9.74 -12.44 41.27
CA SER A 164 8.86 -12.33 40.10
C SER A 164 8.01 -11.06 40.14
N LEU A 165 7.55 -10.63 41.32
CA LEU A 165 6.81 -9.39 41.52
C LEU A 165 7.71 -8.17 41.32
N LEU A 166 8.94 -8.19 41.85
CA LEU A 166 9.91 -7.12 41.65
C LEU A 166 10.25 -6.98 40.16
N ALA A 167 10.51 -8.09 39.48
CA ALA A 167 10.70 -8.11 38.03
C ALA A 167 9.46 -7.60 37.30
N TYR A 168 8.24 -7.96 37.75
CA TYR A 168 7.00 -7.46 37.17
C TYR A 168 6.84 -5.94 37.29
N TYR A 169 7.17 -5.35 38.44
CA TYR A 169 7.04 -3.91 38.67
C TYR A 169 8.16 -3.06 38.09
N THR A 170 9.36 -3.61 37.96
CA THR A 170 10.53 -2.89 37.42
C THR A 170 10.63 -2.98 35.89
N LYS A 171 9.89 -3.89 35.27
CA LYS A 171 9.92 -4.13 33.83
C LYS A 171 8.95 -3.22 33.08
N ASP A 172 9.46 -2.54 32.06
CA ASP A 172 8.69 -1.64 31.22
C ASP A 172 7.90 -2.42 30.16
N TYR A 173 6.57 -2.45 30.30
CA TYR A 173 5.67 -3.26 29.46
C TYR A 173 5.22 -2.60 28.16
N ASP A 174 5.65 -1.37 27.90
CA ASP A 174 5.37 -0.68 26.63
C ASP A 174 6.13 -1.32 25.45
N VAL A 175 7.11 -2.19 25.73
CA VAL A 175 7.91 -2.91 24.75
C VAL A 175 7.86 -4.42 24.99
N PHE A 176 7.42 -5.18 23.97
CA PHE A 176 7.35 -6.64 24.02
C PHE A 176 8.65 -7.26 23.47
N TYR A 177 9.37 -8.03 24.30
CA TYR A 177 10.53 -8.84 23.92
C TYR A 177 10.14 -10.33 23.97
N HIS A 178 10.68 -11.20 23.09
CA HIS A 178 10.51 -12.64 23.28
C HIS A 178 11.45 -13.15 24.40
N PRO A 179 11.22 -14.36 24.94
CA PRO A 179 12.06 -14.92 25.99
C PRO A 179 13.54 -14.99 25.59
N GLY A 180 14.41 -14.32 26.36
CA GLY A 180 15.86 -14.26 26.12
C GLY A 180 16.32 -13.12 25.20
N GLU A 181 15.42 -12.25 24.75
CA GLU A 181 15.72 -11.17 23.78
C GLU A 181 15.78 -9.77 24.41
N GLU A 182 15.89 -9.70 25.73
CA GLU A 182 16.02 -8.43 26.43
C GLU A 182 17.43 -7.85 26.26
N PRO A 183 17.57 -6.52 26.16
CA PRO A 183 18.87 -5.88 26.12
C PRO A 183 19.65 -6.15 27.41
N VAL A 184 20.79 -6.81 27.31
CA VAL A 184 21.70 -7.01 28.45
C VAL A 184 22.75 -5.91 28.41
N ASN A 185 22.87 -5.13 29.50
CA ASN A 185 23.85 -4.04 29.62
C ASN A 185 23.81 -3.01 28.46
N GLY A 186 22.62 -2.68 27.96
CA GLY A 186 22.43 -1.70 26.87
C GLY A 186 22.84 -2.21 25.48
N ARG A 187 23.09 -3.52 25.32
CA ARG A 187 23.44 -4.15 24.04
C ARG A 187 22.34 -5.07 23.53
N CYS A 188 22.24 -5.18 22.21
CA CYS A 188 21.32 -6.11 21.55
C CYS A 188 21.78 -7.57 21.77
N PRO A 189 20.88 -8.49 22.15
CA PRO A 189 21.25 -9.89 22.41
C PRO A 189 21.59 -10.71 21.16
N VAL A 190 21.19 -10.22 19.97
CA VAL A 190 21.40 -10.92 18.69
C VAL A 190 22.75 -10.54 18.07
N GLY A 191 22.95 -9.24 17.82
CA GLY A 191 24.14 -8.73 17.13
C GLY A 191 25.14 -8.01 18.02
N ASN A 192 24.93 -8.00 19.35
CA ASN A 192 25.73 -7.25 20.34
C ASN A 192 25.88 -5.74 20.03
N CYS A 193 24.95 -5.18 19.24
CA CYS A 193 24.95 -3.78 18.83
C CYS A 193 24.66 -2.86 20.01
N ASN A 194 25.22 -1.65 19.99
CA ASN A 194 24.96 -0.66 21.03
C ASN A 194 23.58 -0.01 20.84
N LEU A 195 22.71 -0.06 21.86
CA LEU A 195 21.34 0.46 21.81
C LEU A 195 21.18 1.80 22.55
N THR A 196 22.25 2.35 23.14
CA THR A 196 22.17 3.54 24.01
C THR A 196 21.71 4.81 23.30
N SER A 197 21.92 4.94 21.98
CA SER A 197 21.53 6.11 21.19
C SER A 197 20.06 6.10 20.71
N LEU A 198 19.37 4.96 20.84
CA LEU A 198 18.02 4.79 20.30
C LEU A 198 16.95 5.07 21.36
N THR A 199 15.85 5.71 20.94
CA THR A 199 14.64 5.89 21.78
C THR A 199 13.97 4.54 22.07
N CYS A 200 13.24 4.44 23.18
CA CYS A 200 12.70 3.17 23.68
C CYS A 200 11.89 2.34 22.64
N PRO A 201 10.96 2.94 21.85
CA PRO A 201 10.21 2.20 20.82
C PRO A 201 11.09 1.72 19.66
N MET A 202 12.16 2.47 19.34
CA MET A 202 13.08 2.14 18.26
C MET A 202 13.97 0.93 18.62
N ARG A 203 14.25 0.70 19.90
CA ARG A 203 15.08 -0.43 20.35
C ARG A 203 14.44 -1.79 20.04
N SER A 204 13.13 -1.93 20.26
CA SER A 204 12.38 -3.14 19.93
C SER A 204 12.42 -3.46 18.45
N ASN A 205 12.09 -2.46 17.62
CA ASN A 205 12.11 -2.59 16.17
C ASN A 205 13.51 -2.91 15.66
N TYR A 206 14.55 -2.30 16.26
CA TYR A 206 15.94 -2.55 15.92
C TYR A 206 16.38 -3.99 16.25
N ILE A 207 16.03 -4.52 17.42
CA ILE A 207 16.36 -5.91 17.80
C ILE A 207 15.68 -6.90 16.85
N GLN A 208 14.41 -6.68 16.54
CA GLN A 208 13.65 -7.49 15.57
C GLN A 208 14.26 -7.45 14.17
N ASP A 209 14.74 -6.29 13.72
CA ASP A 209 15.46 -6.16 12.44
C ASP A 209 16.82 -6.87 12.46
N CYS A 210 17.56 -6.78 13.55
CA CYS A 210 18.82 -7.49 13.73
C CYS A 210 18.61 -9.02 13.60
N GLN A 211 17.53 -9.52 14.18
CA GLN A 211 17.13 -10.92 14.09
C GLN A 211 16.72 -11.34 12.69
N ARG A 212 15.94 -10.51 11.99
CA ARG A 212 15.57 -10.77 10.59
C ARG A 212 16.80 -10.86 9.70
N LYS A 213 17.81 -10.00 9.92
CA LYS A 213 19.10 -10.05 9.21
C LYS A 213 19.86 -11.35 9.48
N GLU A 214 19.98 -11.75 10.74
CA GLU A 214 20.61 -13.02 11.16
C GLU A 214 19.89 -14.24 10.58
N HIS A 215 18.56 -14.25 10.62
CA HIS A 215 17.76 -15.34 10.07
C HIS A 215 17.86 -15.43 8.54
N CYS A 216 17.95 -14.29 7.84
CA CYS A 216 18.19 -14.27 6.40
C CYS A 216 19.59 -14.71 6.01
N LYS A 217 20.61 -14.41 6.83
CA LYS A 217 21.95 -14.98 6.70
C LYS A 217 21.91 -16.50 6.82
N MET A 218 21.23 -17.03 7.83
CA MET A 218 21.10 -18.47 8.03
C MET A 218 20.37 -19.17 6.87
N LEU A 219 19.37 -18.52 6.25
CA LEU A 219 18.62 -19.08 5.13
C LEU A 219 19.30 -18.91 3.76
N GLY A 220 20.49 -18.29 3.69
CA GLY A 220 21.16 -17.97 2.42
C GLY A 220 20.31 -17.05 1.53
N CYS A 221 19.43 -16.25 2.14
CA CYS A 221 18.41 -15.46 1.47
C CYS A 221 18.73 -13.95 1.49
N GLU A 222 19.99 -13.57 1.74
CA GLU A 222 20.41 -12.15 1.81
C GLU A 222 19.95 -11.37 0.57
N GLU A 223 20.13 -11.93 -0.64
CA GLU A 223 19.67 -11.31 -1.88
C GLU A 223 18.16 -11.07 -1.92
N THR A 224 17.34 -12.00 -1.39
CA THR A 224 15.87 -11.86 -1.38
C THR A 224 15.35 -10.86 -0.35
N TRP A 225 16.09 -10.64 0.74
CA TRP A 225 15.77 -9.61 1.72
C TRP A 225 16.09 -8.22 1.15
N HIS A 226 17.25 -8.11 0.48
CA HIS A 226 17.57 -6.96 -0.37
C HIS A 226 16.56 -6.76 -1.49
N LEU A 227 15.88 -7.78 -2.03
CA LEU A 227 14.81 -7.61 -3.03
C LEU A 227 13.50 -7.03 -2.45
N LYS A 228 13.12 -7.39 -1.22
CA LYS A 228 11.92 -6.82 -0.55
C LYS A 228 12.16 -5.38 -0.06
N GLN A 229 13.38 -5.04 0.35
CA GLN A 229 13.80 -3.64 0.51
C GLN A 229 14.16 -2.98 -0.84
N GLY A 230 14.43 -3.80 -1.85
CA GLY A 230 14.99 -3.44 -3.16
C GLY A 230 13.98 -2.99 -4.19
N MET A 231 12.76 -2.65 -3.77
CA MET A 231 12.02 -1.61 -4.47
C MET A 231 12.71 -0.27 -4.20
N ASN A 232 13.94 -0.10 -4.71
CA ASN A 232 14.64 1.17 -4.72
C ASN A 232 13.71 2.15 -5.44
N PRO A 233 13.06 3.10 -4.75
CA PRO A 233 12.16 4.04 -5.38
C PRO A 233 12.88 4.86 -6.45
N ALA A 234 14.20 5.03 -6.28
CA ALA A 234 15.09 5.62 -7.28
C ALA A 234 15.10 4.88 -8.63
N ARG A 235 14.81 3.57 -8.68
CA ARG A 235 14.77 2.77 -9.91
C ARG A 235 13.34 2.48 -10.38
N SER A 236 12.42 2.22 -9.47
CA SER A 236 11.03 1.88 -9.83
C SER A 236 10.22 3.09 -10.28
N LEU A 237 10.44 4.26 -9.67
CA LEU A 237 9.69 5.48 -9.98
C LEU A 237 9.94 5.96 -11.43
N PRO A 238 11.19 6.07 -11.93
CA PRO A 238 11.43 6.55 -13.29
C PRO A 238 10.92 5.56 -14.34
N GLY A 239 11.10 4.25 -14.13
CA GLY A 239 10.60 3.22 -15.03
C GLY A 239 9.07 3.25 -15.15
N ALA A 240 8.37 3.37 -14.02
CA ALA A 240 6.92 3.49 -14.02
C ALA A 240 6.43 4.76 -14.74
N VAL A 241 7.05 5.92 -14.50
CA VAL A 241 6.66 7.19 -15.14
C VAL A 241 6.77 7.11 -16.66
N LYS A 242 7.86 6.58 -17.22
CA LYS A 242 8.03 6.45 -18.67
C LYS A 242 7.03 5.48 -19.29
N GLN A 243 6.80 4.33 -18.66
CA GLN A 243 5.82 3.35 -19.12
C GLN A 243 4.42 3.96 -19.16
N VAL A 244 4.03 4.70 -18.11
CA VAL A 244 2.74 5.37 -18.05
C VAL A 244 2.64 6.46 -19.12
N PHE A 245 3.69 7.27 -19.33
CA PHE A 245 3.70 8.31 -20.36
C PHE A 245 3.46 7.74 -21.77
N TRP A 246 4.25 6.74 -22.18
CA TRP A 246 4.13 6.14 -23.51
C TRP A 246 2.81 5.39 -23.68
N ARG A 247 2.37 4.68 -22.64
CA ARG A 247 1.10 3.95 -22.65
C ARG A 247 -0.09 4.90 -22.81
N ILE A 248 -0.13 5.99 -22.03
CA ILE A 248 -1.21 6.99 -22.15
C ILE A 248 -1.14 7.66 -23.53
N THR A 249 0.03 8.11 -23.96
CA THR A 249 0.20 8.81 -25.24
C THR A 249 -0.23 7.93 -26.42
N LEU A 250 0.21 6.68 -26.46
CA LEU A 250 -0.17 5.74 -27.51
C LEU A 250 -1.67 5.47 -27.52
N PHE A 251 -2.28 5.14 -26.37
CA PHE A 251 -3.71 4.83 -26.32
C PHE A 251 -4.59 6.05 -26.59
N TYR A 252 -4.18 7.25 -26.16
CA TYR A 252 -4.93 8.47 -26.43
C TYR A 252 -4.80 8.91 -27.88
N ILE A 253 -3.59 8.99 -28.43
CA ILE A 253 -3.40 9.43 -29.83
C ILE A 253 -4.05 8.43 -30.78
N VAL A 254 -3.74 7.14 -30.65
CA VAL A 254 -4.28 6.11 -31.54
C VAL A 254 -5.80 5.98 -31.36
N GLY A 255 -6.27 5.92 -30.11
CA GLY A 255 -7.70 5.80 -29.81
C GLY A 255 -8.51 6.99 -30.32
N LEU A 256 -8.08 8.22 -30.04
CA LEU A 256 -8.76 9.42 -30.51
C LEU A 256 -8.65 9.61 -32.03
N THR A 257 -7.55 9.16 -32.66
CA THR A 257 -7.43 9.17 -34.12
C THR A 257 -8.48 8.27 -34.76
N PHE A 258 -8.66 7.04 -34.26
CA PHE A 258 -9.73 6.16 -34.75
C PHE A 258 -11.12 6.73 -34.50
N VAL A 259 -11.37 7.32 -33.32
CA VAL A 259 -12.64 7.99 -33.04
C VAL A 259 -12.90 9.13 -34.03
N GLY A 260 -11.91 9.97 -34.30
CA GLY A 260 -12.03 11.09 -35.24
C GLY A 260 -12.18 10.67 -36.71
N LEU A 261 -11.73 9.47 -37.08
CA LEU A 261 -11.92 8.91 -38.43
C LEU A 261 -13.29 8.23 -38.60
N LEU A 262 -13.86 7.70 -37.51
CA LEU A 262 -15.08 6.90 -37.54
C LEU A 262 -16.36 7.68 -37.20
N LEU A 263 -16.25 8.73 -36.39
CA LEU A 263 -17.38 9.61 -36.04
C LEU A 263 -17.17 11.02 -36.60
N ARG A 264 -18.26 11.59 -37.10
CA ARG A 264 -18.29 12.99 -37.46
C ARG A 264 -18.32 13.86 -36.20
N SER A 265 -17.64 14.99 -36.24
CA SER A 265 -17.57 15.94 -35.13
C SER A 265 -18.87 16.69 -34.85
N ASP A 266 -19.85 16.63 -35.76
CA ASP A 266 -21.14 17.31 -35.70
C ASP A 266 -22.31 16.37 -35.32
N ASP A 267 -22.03 15.17 -34.81
CA ASP A 267 -23.06 14.21 -34.41
C ASP A 267 -23.79 14.65 -33.12
N ASN A 268 -25.12 14.74 -33.20
CA ASN A 268 -26.01 15.12 -32.10
C ASN A 268 -26.12 14.08 -30.97
N ARG A 269 -25.46 12.93 -31.09
CA ARG A 269 -25.37 11.90 -30.04
C ARG A 269 -24.14 12.09 -29.15
N LEU A 270 -23.21 12.96 -29.52
CA LEU A 270 -22.01 13.25 -28.74
C LEU A 270 -22.35 14.14 -27.54
N LEU A 271 -21.66 13.90 -26.42
CA LEU A 271 -21.76 14.72 -25.20
C LEU A 271 -21.53 16.21 -25.52
N GLY A 272 -22.54 17.04 -25.25
CA GLY A 272 -22.48 18.50 -25.46
C GLY A 272 -23.23 19.03 -26.69
N SER A 273 -23.95 18.18 -27.44
CA SER A 273 -24.75 18.58 -28.60
C SER A 273 -26.23 18.90 -28.31
N GLY A 274 -26.74 18.63 -27.10
CA GLY A 274 -28.00 19.17 -26.60
C GLY A 274 -28.75 18.30 -25.58
N GLY A 275 -29.27 18.94 -24.53
CA GLY A 275 -30.46 18.57 -23.77
C GLY A 275 -30.40 17.41 -22.77
N LEU A 276 -29.76 16.28 -23.09
CA LEU A 276 -29.63 15.18 -22.16
C LEU A 276 -28.27 14.47 -22.22
N ILE A 277 -27.56 14.38 -21.10
CA ILE A 277 -26.40 13.51 -20.86
C ILE A 277 -26.92 12.06 -20.88
N ASP A 278 -27.09 11.50 -22.07
CA ASP A 278 -27.32 10.06 -22.21
C ASP A 278 -25.97 9.33 -22.00
N VAL A 279 -25.95 8.36 -21.10
CA VAL A 279 -24.78 7.50 -20.83
C VAL A 279 -24.35 6.74 -22.10
N LYS A 280 -25.22 6.68 -23.12
CA LYS A 280 -24.93 6.18 -24.48
C LYS A 280 -24.04 7.09 -25.35
N ALA A 281 -23.68 8.28 -24.90
CA ALA A 281 -22.96 9.28 -25.69
C ALA A 281 -21.44 9.07 -25.79
N SER A 282 -20.89 7.97 -25.24
CA SER A 282 -19.47 7.64 -25.40
C SER A 282 -19.15 7.35 -26.87
N PRO A 283 -18.17 8.03 -27.48
CA PRO A 283 -17.81 7.81 -28.89
C PRO A 283 -17.51 6.34 -29.22
N PHE A 284 -16.86 5.62 -28.31
CA PHE A 284 -16.56 4.19 -28.50
C PHE A 284 -17.80 3.28 -28.50
N VAL A 285 -18.86 3.69 -27.80
CA VAL A 285 -20.15 2.98 -27.79
C VAL A 285 -20.91 3.30 -29.09
N LEU A 286 -20.91 4.57 -29.51
CA LEU A 286 -21.57 5.02 -30.74
C LEU A 286 -20.98 4.36 -32.01
N ILE A 287 -19.64 4.27 -32.10
CA ILE A 287 -18.97 3.60 -33.22
C ILE A 287 -19.44 2.16 -33.37
N ALA A 288 -19.57 1.44 -32.26
CA ALA A 288 -19.99 0.05 -32.31
C ALA A 288 -21.47 -0.13 -32.64
N LEU A 289 -22.31 0.82 -32.19
CA LEU A 289 -23.71 0.88 -32.56
C LEU A 289 -23.85 1.12 -34.08
N ASP A 290 -23.10 2.08 -34.63
CA ASP A 290 -23.09 2.39 -36.05
C ASP A 290 -22.52 1.24 -36.91
N ALA A 291 -21.57 0.48 -36.35
CA ALA A 291 -21.04 -0.73 -36.97
C ALA A 291 -22.01 -1.94 -36.92
N GLY A 292 -23.17 -1.82 -36.27
CA GLY A 292 -24.16 -2.90 -36.16
C GLY A 292 -23.73 -4.05 -35.24
N LEU A 293 -22.78 -3.82 -34.31
CA LEU A 293 -22.28 -4.83 -33.38
C LEU A 293 -23.23 -5.02 -32.20
N HIS A 294 -24.20 -5.92 -32.34
CA HIS A 294 -25.16 -6.25 -31.30
C HIS A 294 -24.47 -6.76 -30.01
N GLY A 295 -24.70 -6.09 -28.88
CA GLY A 295 -24.19 -6.47 -27.56
C GLY A 295 -22.82 -5.90 -27.19
N TYR A 296 -22.09 -5.32 -28.14
CA TYR A 296 -20.82 -4.66 -27.86
C TYR A 296 -21.00 -3.37 -27.06
N ASP A 297 -22.10 -2.64 -27.31
CA ASP A 297 -22.50 -1.46 -26.55
C ASP A 297 -22.63 -1.75 -25.04
N SER A 298 -23.29 -2.85 -24.69
CA SER A 298 -23.47 -3.29 -23.31
C SER A 298 -22.15 -3.73 -22.69
N PHE A 299 -21.30 -4.43 -23.44
CA PHE A 299 -19.96 -4.80 -23.00
C PHE A 299 -19.09 -3.58 -22.69
N MET A 300 -19.07 -2.58 -23.58
CA MET A 300 -18.31 -1.35 -23.36
C MET A 300 -18.82 -0.56 -22.16
N ASN A 301 -20.14 -0.48 -21.98
CA ASN A 301 -20.72 0.17 -20.80
C ASN A 301 -20.30 -0.51 -19.48
N VAL A 302 -20.19 -1.85 -19.45
CA VAL A 302 -19.66 -2.57 -18.27
C VAL A 302 -18.20 -2.22 -18.02
N ILE A 303 -17.36 -2.15 -19.06
CA ILE A 303 -15.94 -1.75 -18.91
C ILE A 303 -15.82 -0.33 -18.37
N ILE A 304 -16.62 0.60 -18.90
CA ILE A 304 -16.66 1.99 -18.43
C ILE A 304 -17.06 2.02 -16.96
N LEU A 305 -18.09 1.27 -16.55
CA LEU A 305 -18.53 1.19 -15.15
C LEU A 305 -17.42 0.69 -14.22
N VAL A 306 -16.73 -0.39 -14.60
CA VAL A 306 -15.59 -0.93 -13.82
C VAL A 306 -14.47 0.10 -13.72
N SER A 307 -14.20 0.82 -14.80
CA SER A 307 -13.16 1.86 -14.86
C SER A 307 -13.49 3.06 -13.97
N VAL A 308 -14.74 3.52 -14.00
CA VAL A 308 -15.23 4.63 -13.16
C VAL A 308 -15.24 4.25 -11.68
N LEU A 309 -15.63 3.01 -11.34
CA LEU A 309 -15.54 2.53 -9.97
C LEU A 309 -14.09 2.49 -9.47
N SER A 310 -13.17 2.01 -10.31
CA SER A 310 -11.74 1.94 -10.01
C SER A 310 -11.13 3.33 -9.74
N ILE A 311 -11.38 4.30 -10.62
CA ILE A 311 -10.86 5.67 -10.42
C ILE A 311 -11.50 6.34 -9.21
N GLY A 312 -12.78 6.06 -8.92
CA GLY A 312 -13.46 6.53 -7.71
C GLY A 312 -12.79 6.04 -6.43
N VAL A 313 -12.50 4.74 -6.33
CA VAL A 313 -11.78 4.17 -5.17
C VAL A 313 -10.38 4.76 -5.02
N SER A 314 -9.65 4.93 -6.13
CA SER A 314 -8.34 5.58 -6.13
C SER A 314 -8.40 7.04 -5.67
N GLY A 315 -9.42 7.79 -6.13
CA GLY A 315 -9.68 9.16 -5.72
C GLY A 315 -9.93 9.29 -4.21
N VAL A 316 -10.78 8.43 -3.65
CA VAL A 316 -11.04 8.39 -2.19
C VAL A 316 -9.74 8.08 -1.43
N TYR A 317 -8.97 7.09 -1.91
CA TYR A 317 -7.70 6.70 -1.30
C TYR A 317 -6.68 7.84 -1.27
N GLY A 318 -6.54 8.58 -2.37
CA GLY A 318 -5.60 9.70 -2.50
C GLY A 318 -6.03 10.94 -1.72
N ALA A 319 -7.31 11.31 -1.83
CA ALA A 319 -7.86 12.47 -1.14
C ALA A 319 -7.82 12.31 0.38
N SER A 320 -8.20 11.14 0.92
CA SER A 320 -8.21 10.92 2.36
C SER A 320 -6.82 11.03 2.98
N ARG A 321 -5.78 10.56 2.28
CA ARG A 321 -4.38 10.65 2.74
C ARG A 321 -3.82 12.04 2.65
N THR A 322 -4.14 12.75 1.57
CA THR A 322 -3.74 14.15 1.40
C THR A 322 -4.33 15.03 2.50
N LEU A 323 -5.62 14.84 2.83
CA LEU A 323 -6.27 15.54 3.93
C LEU A 323 -5.67 15.19 5.30
N THR A 324 -5.33 13.91 5.52
CA THR A 324 -4.70 13.46 6.77
C THR A 324 -3.30 14.06 6.93
N ALA A 325 -2.48 14.05 5.88
CA ALA A 325 -1.16 14.68 5.88
C ALA A 325 -1.24 16.19 6.12
N LEU A 326 -2.28 16.85 5.58
CA LEU A 326 -2.54 18.26 5.84
C LEU A 326 -2.88 18.52 7.32
N ALA A 327 -3.63 17.61 7.95
CA ALA A 327 -3.96 17.67 9.36
C ALA A 327 -2.73 17.45 10.27
N GLU A 328 -1.85 16.52 9.90
CA GLU A 328 -0.59 16.25 10.61
C GLU A 328 0.35 17.47 10.59
N GLN A 329 0.35 18.23 9.48
CA GLN A 329 1.12 19.48 9.34
C GLN A 329 0.46 20.70 10.01
N GLY A 330 -0.68 20.51 10.68
CA GLY A 330 -1.42 21.55 11.39
C GLY A 330 -2.22 22.51 10.50
N TYR A 331 -2.42 22.17 9.22
CA TYR A 331 -3.23 22.94 8.27
C TYR A 331 -4.71 22.53 8.25
N ALA A 332 -5.08 21.45 8.95
CA ALA A 332 -6.46 21.01 9.12
C ALA A 332 -6.74 20.59 10.58
N PRO A 333 -8.01 20.47 11.00
CA PRO A 333 -8.37 20.03 12.34
C PRO A 333 -7.72 18.69 12.72
N LYS A 334 -7.22 18.59 13.97
CA LYS A 334 -6.58 17.37 14.51
C LYS A 334 -7.48 16.13 14.46
N PHE A 335 -8.78 16.30 14.34
CA PHE A 335 -9.71 15.17 14.17
C PHE A 335 -9.42 14.32 12.93
N PHE A 336 -8.86 14.92 11.86
CA PHE A 336 -8.49 14.21 10.64
C PHE A 336 -7.20 13.39 10.76
N THR A 337 -6.40 13.54 11.82
CA THR A 337 -5.18 12.75 12.04
C THR A 337 -5.47 11.36 12.63
N TYR A 338 -6.74 11.04 12.91
CA TYR A 338 -7.11 9.74 13.46
C TYR A 338 -6.95 8.62 12.41
N VAL A 339 -6.08 7.66 12.71
CA VAL A 339 -5.82 6.47 11.89
C VAL A 339 -6.26 5.22 12.67
N ASP A 340 -7.12 4.41 12.07
CA ASP A 340 -7.58 3.15 12.65
C ASP A 340 -6.45 2.11 12.72
N ARG A 341 -6.62 1.05 13.53
CA ARG A 341 -5.68 -0.09 13.69
C ARG A 341 -5.30 -0.75 12.36
N SER A 342 -6.16 -0.64 11.34
CA SER A 342 -5.90 -1.13 9.99
C SER A 342 -5.11 -0.16 9.10
N GLY A 343 -4.62 0.96 9.64
CA GLY A 343 -3.88 2.00 8.89
C GLY A 343 -4.75 2.90 8.01
N ARG A 344 -6.06 3.01 8.32
CA ARG A 344 -7.04 3.75 7.50
C ARG A 344 -7.42 5.07 8.18
N PRO A 345 -7.28 6.23 7.51
CA PRO A 345 -7.71 7.51 8.08
C PRO A 345 -9.24 7.65 8.00
N LEU A 346 -9.93 7.14 9.01
CA LEU A 346 -11.39 6.92 8.96
C LEU A 346 -12.18 8.22 8.77
N MET A 347 -11.80 9.28 9.49
CA MET A 347 -12.52 10.56 9.46
C MET A 347 -12.36 11.27 8.11
N SER A 348 -11.15 11.22 7.54
CA SER A 348 -10.87 11.75 6.22
C SER A 348 -11.62 10.97 5.14
N VAL A 349 -11.67 9.64 5.22
CA VAL A 349 -12.43 8.81 4.27
C VAL A 349 -13.94 9.12 4.33
N LEU A 350 -14.50 9.20 5.53
CA LEU A 350 -15.93 9.46 5.73
C LEU A 350 -16.34 10.83 5.15
N LEU A 351 -15.53 11.86 5.37
CA LEU A 351 -15.78 13.17 4.78
C LEU A 351 -15.82 13.11 3.25
N ILE A 352 -14.83 12.48 2.61
CA ILE A 352 -14.76 12.38 1.14
C ILE A 352 -15.93 11.58 0.57
N ILE A 353 -16.36 10.51 1.26
CA ILE A 353 -17.53 9.73 0.84
C ILE A 353 -18.82 10.56 0.93
N ILE A 354 -18.98 11.40 1.96
CA ILE A 354 -20.14 12.31 2.07
C ILE A 354 -20.19 13.27 0.88
N PHE A 355 -19.05 13.83 0.46
CA PHE A 355 -19.01 14.66 -0.76
C PHE A 355 -19.38 13.86 -2.02
N GLY A 356 -19.12 12.55 -2.04
CA GLY A 356 -19.58 11.65 -3.11
C GLY A 356 -21.11 11.58 -3.24
N LEU A 357 -21.87 11.87 -2.17
CA LEU A 357 -23.34 11.93 -2.23
C LEU A 357 -23.85 13.09 -3.11
N LEU A 358 -23.01 14.09 -3.42
CA LEU A 358 -23.37 15.14 -4.38
C LEU A 358 -23.66 14.58 -5.78
N ALA A 359 -23.17 13.37 -6.10
CA ALA A 359 -23.52 12.70 -7.35
C ALA A 359 -25.04 12.45 -7.51
N TYR A 360 -25.81 12.37 -6.40
CA TYR A 360 -27.26 12.21 -6.45
C TYR A 360 -28.00 13.42 -7.04
N VAL A 361 -27.35 14.59 -7.12
CA VAL A 361 -27.92 15.78 -7.77
C VAL A 361 -28.17 15.54 -9.27
N ASN A 362 -27.45 14.58 -9.87
CA ASN A 362 -27.68 14.16 -11.26
C ASN A 362 -29.02 13.44 -11.50
N LEU A 363 -29.78 13.11 -10.45
CA LEU A 363 -31.12 12.53 -10.59
C LEU A 363 -32.20 13.56 -10.90
N ASP A 364 -31.90 14.85 -10.71
CA ASP A 364 -32.84 15.94 -10.98
C ASP A 364 -32.71 16.44 -12.43
N ALA A 365 -33.77 17.11 -12.93
CA ALA A 365 -33.82 17.60 -14.31
C ALA A 365 -32.73 18.65 -14.63
N SER A 366 -32.23 19.36 -13.61
CA SER A 366 -31.09 20.29 -13.71
C SER A 366 -29.73 19.67 -13.39
N GLY A 367 -29.65 18.34 -13.26
CA GLY A 367 -28.42 17.63 -12.89
C GLY A 367 -27.23 17.91 -13.81
N GLU A 368 -27.49 18.09 -15.10
CA GLU A 368 -26.46 18.33 -16.12
C GLU A 368 -25.71 19.63 -15.94
N ILE A 369 -26.45 20.66 -15.52
CA ILE A 369 -25.88 21.96 -15.19
C ILE A 369 -24.92 21.74 -14.02
N VAL A 370 -25.39 21.15 -12.92
CA VAL A 370 -24.55 20.91 -11.73
C VAL A 370 -23.33 20.04 -12.05
N PHE A 371 -23.49 19.01 -12.88
CA PHE A 371 -22.38 18.18 -13.34
C PHE A 371 -21.35 18.99 -14.13
N ALA A 372 -21.78 19.85 -15.05
CA ALA A 372 -20.88 20.71 -15.83
C ALA A 372 -20.11 21.67 -14.92
N TRP A 373 -20.74 22.21 -13.88
CA TRP A 373 -20.08 23.04 -12.87
C TRP A 373 -19.04 22.27 -12.05
N LEU A 374 -19.36 21.05 -11.60
CA LEU A 374 -18.42 20.19 -10.89
C LEU A 374 -17.24 19.74 -11.77
N GLN A 375 -17.50 19.46 -13.05
CA GLN A 375 -16.47 19.09 -14.02
C GLN A 375 -15.52 20.26 -14.29
N ALA A 376 -16.06 21.47 -14.49
CA ALA A 376 -15.26 22.68 -14.68
C ALA A 376 -14.40 22.99 -13.44
N LEU A 377 -14.98 22.85 -12.24
CA LEU A 377 -14.27 23.01 -10.97
C LEU A 377 -13.09 22.02 -10.86
N SER A 378 -13.32 20.74 -11.15
CA SER A 378 -12.30 19.68 -11.09
C SER A 378 -11.15 19.92 -12.07
N GLY A 379 -11.45 20.27 -13.33
CA GLY A 379 -10.45 20.54 -14.35
C GLY A 379 -9.55 21.72 -14.01
N LEU A 380 -10.13 22.82 -13.54
CA LEU A 380 -9.38 24.01 -13.16
C LEU A 380 -8.59 23.81 -11.85
N ALA A 381 -9.13 23.04 -10.88
CA ALA A 381 -8.40 22.66 -9.67
C ALA A 381 -7.17 21.79 -9.97
N ALA A 382 -7.23 20.92 -10.98
CA ALA A 382 -6.07 20.15 -11.44
C ALA A 382 -4.95 21.07 -11.95
N LEU A 383 -5.28 22.12 -12.71
CA LEU A 383 -4.29 23.11 -13.19
C LEU A 383 -3.59 23.83 -12.03
N PHE A 384 -4.34 24.27 -11.01
CA PHE A 384 -3.74 24.85 -9.80
C PHE A 384 -2.84 23.86 -9.06
N THR A 385 -3.24 22.59 -8.98
CA THR A 385 -2.44 21.54 -8.36
C THR A 385 -1.11 21.37 -9.08
N TRP A 386 -1.12 21.19 -10.41
CA TRP A 386 0.11 21.07 -11.21
C TRP A 386 0.98 22.34 -11.15
N GLY A 387 0.37 23.53 -11.23
CA GLY A 387 1.07 24.80 -11.08
C GLY A 387 1.75 24.93 -9.71
N SER A 388 1.06 24.54 -8.63
CA SER A 388 1.62 24.56 -7.27
C SER A 388 2.77 23.57 -7.10
N ILE A 389 2.72 22.39 -7.72
CA ILE A 389 3.80 21.40 -7.72
C ILE A 389 5.03 21.96 -8.45
N CYS A 390 4.85 22.57 -9.63
CA CYS A 390 5.94 23.20 -10.38
C CYS A 390 6.59 24.33 -9.58
N LEU A 391 5.78 25.20 -8.97
CA LEU A 391 6.26 26.30 -8.14
C LEU A 391 6.99 25.79 -6.89
N ALA A 392 6.45 24.78 -6.20
CA ALA A 392 7.08 24.16 -5.05
C ALA A 392 8.43 23.55 -5.41
N HIS A 393 8.55 22.87 -6.57
CA HIS A 393 9.82 22.32 -7.03
C HIS A 393 10.85 23.41 -7.35
N ILE A 394 10.47 24.51 -8.00
CA ILE A 394 11.37 25.66 -8.24
C ILE A 394 11.88 26.23 -6.91
N ARG A 395 11.00 26.43 -5.94
CA ARG A 395 11.35 26.97 -4.62
C ARG A 395 12.22 26.01 -3.81
N PHE A 396 11.90 24.72 -3.83
CA PHE A 396 12.72 23.67 -3.22
C PHE A 396 14.14 23.70 -3.78
N ARG A 397 14.30 23.81 -5.10
CA ARG A 397 15.61 23.87 -5.75
C ARG A 397 16.42 25.11 -5.37
N ASN A 398 15.75 26.25 -5.20
CA ASN A 398 16.39 27.47 -4.73
C ASN A 398 16.81 27.36 -3.25
N ALA A 399 15.97 26.78 -2.39
CA ALA A 399 16.29 26.53 -0.98
C ALA A 399 17.43 25.53 -0.81
N TRP A 400 17.44 24.47 -1.62
CA TRP A 400 18.49 23.45 -1.65
C TRP A 400 19.86 24.05 -1.94
N LYS A 401 19.93 24.91 -2.97
CA LYS A 401 21.16 25.62 -3.34
C LYS A 401 21.59 26.62 -2.26
N PHE A 402 20.64 27.29 -1.61
CA PHE A 402 20.93 28.25 -0.55
C PHE A 402 21.57 27.61 0.69
N HIS A 403 21.11 26.41 1.08
CA HIS A 403 21.66 25.65 2.20
C HIS A 403 22.97 24.89 1.86
N GLY A 404 23.55 25.14 0.67
CA GLY A 404 24.86 24.58 0.30
C GLY A 404 24.83 23.14 -0.20
N HIS A 405 23.66 22.53 -0.39
CA HIS A 405 23.56 21.16 -0.87
C HIS A 405 23.82 21.04 -2.37
N THR A 406 24.42 19.91 -2.75
CA THR A 406 24.72 19.60 -4.15
C THR A 406 23.56 18.85 -4.82
N LEU A 407 23.55 18.85 -6.15
CA LEU A 407 22.53 18.11 -6.92
C LEU A 407 22.72 16.59 -6.82
N ASP A 408 23.91 16.12 -6.44
CA ASP A 408 24.26 14.70 -6.40
C ASP A 408 23.66 13.99 -5.19
N GLU A 409 23.36 14.74 -4.13
CA GLU A 409 22.63 14.33 -2.93
C GLU A 409 21.13 14.09 -3.16
N ILE A 410 20.64 14.30 -4.38
CA ILE A 410 19.26 14.02 -4.76
C ILE A 410 19.23 12.68 -5.52
N PRO A 411 18.49 11.66 -5.02
CA PRO A 411 18.41 10.33 -5.64
C PRO A 411 17.91 10.38 -7.08
N PHE A 412 16.91 11.22 -7.34
CA PHE A 412 16.25 11.33 -8.62
C PHE A 412 16.35 12.75 -9.20
N LYS A 413 16.93 12.85 -10.40
CA LYS A 413 17.02 14.10 -11.15
C LYS A 413 16.01 14.05 -12.30
N ALA A 414 15.05 14.98 -12.29
CA ALA A 414 14.11 15.13 -13.39
C ALA A 414 14.85 15.49 -14.70
N VAL A 415 14.46 14.88 -15.83
CA VAL A 415 15.10 15.07 -17.13
C VAL A 415 15.14 16.54 -17.56
N GLY A 416 14.03 17.26 -17.37
CA GLY A 416 13.94 18.71 -17.66
C GLY A 416 14.46 19.62 -16.54
N GLY A 417 14.90 19.07 -15.40
CA GLY A 417 15.37 19.83 -14.26
C GLY A 417 14.43 20.96 -13.83
N VAL A 418 15.00 22.12 -13.49
CA VAL A 418 14.26 23.34 -13.10
C VAL A 418 13.60 24.01 -14.32
N TYR A 419 14.24 23.93 -15.50
CA TYR A 419 13.70 24.51 -16.74
C TYR A 419 12.36 23.89 -17.14
N GLY A 420 12.21 22.57 -17.02
CA GLY A 420 10.95 21.88 -17.25
C GLY A 420 9.85 22.31 -16.28
N SER A 421 10.20 22.70 -15.05
CA SER A 421 9.24 23.24 -14.08
C SER A 421 8.82 24.67 -14.42
N TRP A 422 9.73 25.50 -14.93
CA TRP A 422 9.38 26.82 -15.46
C TRP A 422 8.51 26.72 -16.71
N LEU A 423 8.81 25.79 -17.62
CA LEU A 423 7.97 25.54 -18.79
C LEU A 423 6.56 25.10 -18.37
N GLY A 424 6.46 24.12 -17.47
CA GLY A 424 5.17 23.65 -16.95
C GLY A 424 4.37 24.76 -16.25
N LEU A 425 5.03 25.57 -15.42
CA LEU A 425 4.38 26.70 -14.75
C LEU A 425 3.89 27.75 -15.76
N SER A 426 4.71 28.10 -16.76
CA SER A 426 4.35 29.04 -17.82
C SER A 426 3.17 28.52 -18.65
N LEU A 427 3.13 27.22 -18.96
CA LEU A 427 2.01 26.59 -19.67
C LEU A 427 0.73 26.64 -18.84
N VAL A 428 0.80 26.35 -17.53
CA VAL A 428 -0.37 26.48 -16.64
C VAL A 428 -0.88 27.92 -16.62
N ILE A 429 0.01 28.91 -16.50
CA ILE A 429 -0.37 30.34 -16.53
C ILE A 429 -1.01 30.70 -17.88
N LEU A 430 -0.44 30.25 -18.99
CA LEU A 430 -1.00 30.49 -20.33
C LEU A 430 -2.41 29.89 -20.46
N VAL A 431 -2.61 28.67 -19.97
CA VAL A 431 -3.93 28.02 -19.96
C VAL A 431 -4.90 28.79 -19.07
N LEU A 432 -4.48 29.30 -17.91
CA LEU A 432 -5.33 30.13 -17.05
C LEU A 432 -5.73 31.46 -17.72
N ILE A 433 -4.83 32.08 -18.48
CA ILE A 433 -5.12 33.28 -19.28
C ILE A 433 -6.12 32.94 -20.39
N ALA A 434 -5.90 31.85 -21.11
CA ALA A 434 -6.83 31.39 -22.15
C ALA A 434 -8.21 31.06 -21.56
N GLN A 435 -8.25 30.40 -20.40
CA GLN A 435 -9.48 30.08 -19.68
C GLN A 435 -10.22 31.34 -19.23
N PHE A 436 -9.49 32.36 -18.76
CA PHE A 436 -10.05 33.66 -18.41
C PHE A 436 -10.64 34.37 -19.64
N PHE A 437 -9.96 34.31 -20.79
CA PHE A 437 -10.50 34.83 -22.04
C PHE A 437 -11.80 34.11 -22.44
N VAL A 438 -11.82 32.77 -22.41
CA VAL A 438 -13.03 31.98 -22.69
C VAL A 438 -14.16 32.29 -21.71
N ALA A 439 -13.84 32.56 -20.44
CA ALA A 439 -14.82 32.94 -19.43
C ALA A 439 -15.46 34.31 -19.71
N ILE A 440 -14.80 35.24 -20.40
CA ILE A 440 -15.31 36.58 -20.73
C ILE A 440 -15.93 36.62 -22.13
N ALA A 441 -15.24 36.06 -23.11
CA ALA A 441 -15.58 36.12 -24.53
C ALA A 441 -15.50 34.71 -25.14
N PRO A 442 -16.57 33.91 -25.03
CA PRO A 442 -16.61 32.56 -25.57
C PRO A 442 -16.49 32.57 -27.12
N PRO A 443 -15.82 31.59 -27.74
CA PRO A 443 -15.57 31.54 -29.19
C PRO A 443 -16.81 31.52 -30.09
N LYS A 444 -18.00 31.24 -29.52
CA LYS A 444 -19.28 31.18 -30.24
C LYS A 444 -20.02 32.54 -30.33
N GLY A 445 -19.41 33.62 -29.84
CA GLY A 445 -19.89 35.01 -29.98
C GLY A 445 -20.63 35.55 -28.75
N GLY A 446 -20.40 36.82 -28.40
CA GLY A 446 -21.00 37.53 -27.26
C GLY A 446 -20.04 37.80 -26.09
N ILE A 447 -20.48 38.65 -25.15
CA ILE A 447 -19.87 38.76 -23.81
C ILE A 447 -20.60 37.75 -22.93
N ASN A 448 -19.88 36.96 -22.15
CA ASN A 448 -20.45 35.95 -21.28
C ASN A 448 -21.21 36.59 -20.10
N ASP A 449 -22.32 35.98 -19.68
CA ASP A 449 -23.04 36.41 -18.48
C ASP A 449 -22.29 36.02 -17.21
N ALA A 450 -22.64 36.65 -16.08
CA ALA A 450 -21.99 36.39 -14.79
C ALA A 450 -22.05 34.90 -14.41
N GLU A 451 -23.14 34.21 -14.74
CA GLU A 451 -23.28 32.76 -14.53
C GLU A 451 -22.22 31.97 -15.32
N GLY A 452 -22.04 32.26 -16.61
CA GLY A 452 -21.05 31.59 -17.45
C GLY A 452 -19.61 31.88 -17.04
N PHE A 453 -19.34 33.10 -16.55
CA PHE A 453 -18.04 33.45 -15.98
C PHE A 453 -17.74 32.63 -14.72
N PHE A 454 -18.68 32.61 -13.76
CA PHE A 454 -18.49 31.84 -12.53
C PHE A 454 -18.48 30.34 -12.78
N GLN A 455 -19.26 29.82 -13.74
CA GLN A 455 -19.21 28.41 -14.12
C GLN A 455 -17.82 27.99 -14.59
N THR A 456 -17.19 28.82 -15.43
CA THR A 456 -15.90 28.51 -16.06
C THR A 456 -14.71 28.76 -15.12
N TYR A 457 -14.87 29.68 -14.15
CA TYR A 457 -13.79 30.17 -13.30
C TYR A 457 -14.00 29.92 -11.80
N LEU A 458 -14.99 29.10 -11.41
CA LEU A 458 -15.36 28.85 -10.01
C LEU A 458 -14.19 28.36 -9.15
N ALA A 459 -13.24 27.61 -9.74
CA ALA A 459 -12.14 27.06 -8.95
C ALA A 459 -11.19 28.12 -8.40
N LEU A 460 -11.05 29.30 -9.04
CA LEU A 460 -10.17 30.34 -8.51
C LEU A 460 -10.69 30.90 -7.17
N PRO A 461 -11.97 31.33 -7.06
CA PRO A 461 -12.55 31.69 -5.77
C PRO A 461 -12.48 30.58 -4.72
N VAL A 462 -12.72 29.32 -5.11
CA VAL A 462 -12.69 28.18 -4.18
C VAL A 462 -11.26 27.93 -3.67
N VAL A 463 -10.27 27.93 -4.55
CA VAL A 463 -8.85 27.77 -4.17
C VAL A 463 -8.41 28.94 -3.28
N LEU A 464 -8.79 30.16 -3.63
CA LEU A 464 -8.49 31.34 -2.83
C LEU A 464 -9.14 31.26 -1.44
N PHE A 465 -10.39 30.80 -1.37
CA PHE A 465 -11.10 30.56 -0.11
C PHE A 465 -10.34 29.57 0.77
N PHE A 466 -9.96 28.40 0.24
CA PHE A 466 -9.19 27.40 1.00
C PHE A 466 -7.80 27.92 1.39
N TRP A 467 -7.16 28.71 0.52
CA TRP A 467 -5.87 29.34 0.83
C TRP A 467 -5.99 30.36 1.96
N VAL A 468 -7.02 31.23 1.93
CA VAL A 468 -7.30 32.20 3.00
C VAL A 468 -7.65 31.49 4.30
N CYS A 469 -8.47 30.44 4.26
CA CYS A 469 -8.77 29.61 5.44
C CYS A 469 -7.49 29.01 6.04
N GLY A 470 -6.60 28.45 5.22
CA GLY A 470 -5.31 27.93 5.67
C GLY A 470 -4.39 29.01 6.25
N PHE A 471 -4.36 30.19 5.62
CA PHE A 471 -3.61 31.35 6.08
C PHE A 471 -4.13 31.85 7.43
N LEU A 472 -5.44 31.99 7.62
CA LEU A 472 -6.06 32.42 8.87
C LEU A 472 -5.87 31.40 10.00
N TRP A 473 -5.88 30.09 9.67
CA TRP A 473 -5.71 29.01 10.64
C TRP A 473 -4.28 28.96 11.19
N LYS A 474 -3.27 28.91 10.32
CA LYS A 474 -1.87 28.76 10.73
C LYS A 474 -1.20 30.10 11.04
N ARG A 475 -1.76 31.22 10.53
CA ARG A 475 -1.18 32.57 10.56
C ARG A 475 0.28 32.63 10.10
N ALA A 476 0.70 31.64 9.32
CA ALA A 476 2.03 31.52 8.77
C ALA A 476 1.96 31.94 7.30
N GLY A 477 2.68 33.02 6.99
CA GLY A 477 2.73 33.56 5.63
C GLY A 477 3.71 32.81 4.72
N TRP A 478 4.00 33.44 3.60
CA TRP A 478 4.99 32.97 2.64
C TRP A 478 6.39 32.92 3.28
N LEU A 479 6.92 31.71 3.50
CA LEU A 479 8.28 31.54 4.03
C LEU A 479 9.32 32.11 3.04
N ARG A 480 10.39 32.72 3.54
CA ARG A 480 11.54 33.09 2.70
C ARG A 480 12.40 31.86 2.41
N THR A 481 13.21 31.90 1.34
CA THR A 481 14.08 30.78 0.93
C THR A 481 14.97 30.28 2.07
N GLU A 482 15.42 31.18 2.93
CA GLU A 482 16.30 30.91 4.09
C GLU A 482 15.58 30.18 5.24
N GLN A 483 14.24 30.27 5.29
CA GLN A 483 13.42 29.66 6.34
C GLN A 483 12.86 28.30 5.94
N ILE A 484 13.10 27.86 4.70
CA ILE A 484 12.63 26.58 4.20
C ILE A 484 13.57 25.49 4.73
N ASP A 485 13.07 24.71 5.67
CA ASP A 485 13.76 23.54 6.19
C ASP A 485 13.82 22.42 5.13
N VAL A 486 15.04 22.00 4.81
CA VAL A 486 15.33 20.95 3.82
C VAL A 486 15.93 19.69 4.44
N ASP A 487 16.27 19.71 5.73
CA ASP A 487 17.00 18.65 6.43
C ASP A 487 16.12 17.84 7.39
N SER A 488 15.15 18.46 8.06
CA SER A 488 14.33 17.77 9.05
C SER A 488 13.48 16.64 8.44
N GLY A 489 13.55 15.45 9.04
CA GLY A 489 12.75 14.30 8.62
C GLY A 489 13.22 13.66 7.31
N ARG A 490 14.39 14.03 6.80
CA ARG A 490 15.01 13.38 5.63
C ARG A 490 15.24 11.90 5.93
N ARG A 491 14.66 11.03 5.12
CA ARG A 491 14.89 9.59 5.19
C ARG A 491 16.33 9.29 4.76
N GLU A 492 17.03 8.45 5.51
CA GLU A 492 18.33 7.90 5.09
C GLU A 492 18.13 7.03 3.85
N ILE A 493 18.94 7.29 2.82
CA ILE A 493 18.86 6.62 1.53
C ILE A 493 20.12 5.80 1.35
N ASP A 494 19.94 4.55 0.94
CA ASP A 494 21.05 3.69 0.56
C ASP A 494 21.62 4.19 -0.77
N TRP A 495 22.85 4.69 -0.72
CA TRP A 495 23.55 5.32 -1.85
C TRP A 495 24.26 4.31 -2.75
N GLU A 496 24.65 3.14 -2.22
CA GLU A 496 25.34 2.09 -2.97
C GLU A 496 24.58 1.68 -4.26
N PRO A 497 23.28 1.37 -4.22
CA PRO A 497 22.55 0.98 -5.44
C PRO A 497 22.36 2.14 -6.42
N ILE A 498 22.33 3.39 -5.94
CA ILE A 498 22.17 4.58 -6.78
C ILE A 498 23.47 4.88 -7.53
N HIS A 499 24.61 4.76 -6.84
CA HIS A 499 25.93 4.93 -7.46
C HIS A 499 26.18 3.83 -8.50
N ALA A 500 25.89 2.57 -8.18
CA ALA A 500 26.03 1.46 -9.11
C ALA A 500 25.19 1.65 -10.39
N GLU A 501 23.96 2.15 -10.28
CA GLU A 501 23.12 2.44 -11.46
C GLU A 501 23.64 3.64 -12.26
N ARG A 502 24.12 4.71 -11.59
CA ARG A 502 24.75 5.85 -12.28
C ARG A 502 25.99 5.42 -13.06
N GLU A 503 26.83 4.57 -12.48
CA GLU A 503 28.01 4.01 -13.14
C GLU A 503 27.63 3.11 -14.32
N ARG A 504 26.62 2.24 -14.14
CA ARG A 504 26.07 1.43 -15.23
C ARG A 504 25.60 2.29 -16.39
N LEU A 505 24.83 3.35 -16.13
CA LEU A 505 24.37 4.29 -17.16
C LEU A 505 25.52 5.05 -17.81
N ALA A 506 26.52 5.46 -17.02
CA ALA A 506 27.73 6.12 -17.50
C ALA A 506 28.67 5.19 -18.29
N ALA A 507 28.53 3.87 -18.17
CA ALA A 507 29.24 2.89 -18.99
C ALA A 507 28.53 2.60 -20.33
N MET A 508 27.23 2.92 -20.47
CA MET A 508 26.49 2.66 -21.71
C MET A 508 26.93 3.60 -22.85
N PRO A 509 26.84 3.20 -24.12
CA PRO A 509 27.05 4.11 -25.25
C PRO A 509 25.98 5.22 -25.29
N ALA A 510 26.32 6.39 -25.83
CA ALA A 510 25.47 7.60 -25.80
C ALA A 510 24.05 7.38 -26.34
N TRP A 511 23.88 6.56 -27.38
CA TRP A 511 22.57 6.23 -27.95
C TRP A 511 21.70 5.40 -26.99
N ARG A 512 22.29 4.45 -26.24
CA ARG A 512 21.58 3.67 -25.21
C ARG A 512 21.23 4.53 -24.01
N ARG A 513 22.07 5.51 -23.65
CA ARG A 513 21.74 6.49 -22.60
C ARG A 513 20.55 7.34 -23.01
N LEU A 514 20.53 7.83 -24.25
CA LEU A 514 19.41 8.62 -24.76
C LEU A 514 18.12 7.79 -24.79
N LEU A 515 18.18 6.54 -25.27
CA LEU A 515 17.03 5.64 -25.22
C LEU A 515 16.56 5.37 -23.80
N ASN A 516 17.46 5.17 -22.84
CA ASN A 516 17.11 5.03 -21.41
C ASN A 516 16.66 6.36 -20.77
N ILE A 517 16.80 7.51 -21.41
CA ILE A 517 16.16 8.74 -20.90
C ILE A 517 14.70 8.79 -21.38
N ILE A 518 14.43 8.28 -22.59
CA ILE A 518 13.14 8.37 -23.28
C ILE A 518 12.21 7.18 -22.95
N PHE A 519 12.77 5.98 -22.85
CA PHE A 519 12.11 4.69 -22.61
C PHE A 519 12.66 4.07 -21.32
#